data_AF-A0A2I1GBB6-F1
#
_entry.id   AF-A0A2I1GBB6-F1
#
_cell.length_a   1.000
_cell.length_b   1.000
_cell.length_c   1.000
_cell.angle_alpha   90.00
_cell.angle_beta   90.00
_cell.angle_gamma   90.00
#
_symmetry.space_group_name_H-M   'P 1'
#
loop_
_entity.id
_entity.type
_entity.pdbx_description
1 polymer ?
#
loop_
_entity_poly.entity_id
_entity_poly.type
_entity_poly.pdbx_seq_one_letter_code
_entity_poly.pdbx_strand_id
1 'polypeptide(L)' 'MAALEGGTNAISTSSGQAAQFVAISTICSIGDNIISTSCLYGGTYIQFKVTLQRLGINVKFVQGDDPEVSG' A
#
# COMPACT_ATOMS: atom_id res chain seq x y z
N MET A 1 -9.78 1.52 -14.95
CA MET A 1 -10.65 1.33 -13.78
C MET A 1 -11.05 2.70 -13.23
N ALA A 2 -11.75 3.47 -14.06
CA ALA A 2 -12.21 4.83 -13.74
C ALA A 2 -13.73 4.92 -13.72
N ALA A 3 -14.39 4.08 -14.51
CA ALA A 3 -15.83 4.13 -14.72
C ALA A 3 -16.62 3.19 -13.78
N LEU A 4 -15.97 2.34 -12.98
CA LEU A 4 -16.67 1.30 -12.20
C LEU A 4 -16.72 1.55 -10.68
N GLU A 5 -16.00 2.56 -10.16
CA GLU A 5 -15.86 2.82 -8.71
C GLU A 5 -16.33 4.22 -8.28
N GLY A 6 -17.10 4.94 -9.11
CA GLY A 6 -17.77 6.20 -8.70
C GLY A 6 -16.88 7.31 -8.11
N GLY A 7 -15.55 7.21 -8.25
CA GLY A 7 -14.57 8.11 -7.64
C GLY A 7 -14.21 9.26 -8.57
N THR A 8 -14.40 10.50 -8.09
CA THR A 8 -14.23 11.76 -8.82
C THR A 8 -12.88 11.95 -9.52
N ASN A 9 -11.83 11.24 -9.13
CA ASN A 9 -10.50 11.29 -9.76
C ASN A 9 -9.94 9.89 -9.99
N ALA A 10 -10.15 9.34 -11.19
CA ALA A 10 -9.57 8.06 -11.55
C ALA A 10 -8.20 8.25 -12.21
N ILE A 11 -7.14 7.93 -11.47
CA ILE A 11 -5.78 7.99 -11.98
C ILE A 11 -5.52 6.71 -12.78
N SER A 12 -5.52 6.81 -14.12
CA SER A 12 -5.13 5.70 -15.01
C SER A 12 -3.63 5.46 -14.90
N THR A 13 -3.21 4.76 -13.85
CA THR A 13 -1.81 4.38 -13.69
C THR A 13 -1.52 3.16 -14.57
N SER A 14 -0.27 3.03 -15.03
CA SER A 14 0.19 2.00 -15.97
C SER A 14 0.07 0.55 -15.45
N SER A 15 -0.29 0.33 -14.17
CA SER A 15 -0.59 -0.98 -13.58
C SER A 15 -1.26 -0.83 -12.20
N GLY A 16 -1.90 -1.88 -11.67
CA GLY A 16 -2.44 -1.88 -10.30
C GLY A 16 -1.41 -1.55 -9.20
N GLN A 17 -0.11 -1.72 -9.47
CA GLN A 17 0.99 -1.32 -8.59
C GLN A 17 1.22 0.19 -8.52
N ALA A 18 0.96 0.91 -9.61
CA ALA A 18 1.13 2.36 -9.60
C ALA A 18 -0.08 3.06 -8.95
N ALA A 19 -1.28 2.50 -9.05
CA ALA A 19 -2.47 3.03 -8.39
C ALA A 19 -2.35 2.96 -6.86
N GLN A 20 -1.96 1.79 -6.33
CA GLN A 20 -1.72 1.65 -4.88
C GLN A 20 -0.59 2.56 -4.39
N PHE A 21 0.47 2.74 -5.19
CA PHE A 21 1.58 3.60 -4.82
C PHE A 21 1.16 5.05 -4.69
N VAL A 22 0.39 5.57 -5.66
CA VAL A 22 -0.11 6.95 -5.64
C VAL A 22 -1.08 7.17 -4.47
N ALA A 23 -1.95 6.19 -4.18
CA ALA A 23 -2.85 6.25 -3.04
C ALA A 23 -2.04 6.37 -1.72
N ILE A 24 -1.05 5.50 -1.54
CA ILE A 24 -0.18 5.50 -0.34
C ILE A 24 0.62 6.80 -0.24
N SER A 25 1.23 7.29 -1.33
CA SER A 25 2.01 8.53 -1.29
C SER A 25 1.16 9.78 -1.04
N THR A 26 -0.15 9.70 -1.25
CA THR A 26 -1.07 10.81 -0.97
C THR A 26 -1.39 10.90 0.53
N ILE A 27 -1.39 9.77 1.24
CA ILE A 27 -1.81 9.69 2.65
C ILE A 27 -0.66 9.44 3.63
N CYS A 28 0.51 9.00 3.14
CA CYS A 28 1.69 8.71 3.94
C CYS A 28 2.86 9.63 3.57
N SER A 29 3.62 10.01 4.59
CA SER A 29 4.86 10.79 4.53
C SER A 29 6.01 10.02 5.19
N ILE A 30 7.22 10.57 5.07
CA ILE A 30 8.41 10.02 5.73
C ILE A 30 8.18 9.90 7.24
N GLY A 31 8.41 8.71 7.80
CA GLY A 31 8.22 8.39 9.21
C GLY A 31 6.91 7.66 9.51
N ASP A 32 5.96 7.63 8.58
CA ASP A 32 4.68 6.95 8.77
C ASP A 32 4.83 5.42 8.74
N ASN A 33 3.86 4.75 9.37
CA ASN A 33 3.83 3.31 9.51
C ASN A 33 2.55 2.74 8.90
N ILE A 34 2.70 1.70 8.07
CA ILE A 34 1.61 0.96 7.44
C ILE A 34 1.59 -0.44 8.03
N ILE A 35 0.41 -0.94 8.38
CA ILE A 35 0.20 -2.34 8.76
C ILE A 35 -0.41 -3.05 7.56
N SER A 36 0.20 -4.16 7.16
CA SER A 36 -0.29 -4.96 6.04
C SER A 36 -0.23 -6.44 6.38
N THR A 37 -1.17 -7.23 5.87
CA THR A 37 -1.03 -8.70 5.89
C THR A 37 0.17 -9.13 5.04
N SER A 38 0.79 -10.26 5.40
CA SER A 38 1.78 -10.93 4.55
C SER A 38 1.16 -11.69 3.38
N CYS A 39 -0.17 -11.86 3.35
CA CYS A 39 -0.93 -12.54 2.30
C CYS A 39 -1.08 -11.69 1.02
N LEU A 40 -0.01 -11.02 0.61
CA LEU A 40 0.00 -10.18 -0.58
C LEU A 40 0.58 -10.94 -1.78
N TYR A 41 0.09 -10.63 -2.97
CA TYR A 41 0.74 -11.03 -4.22
C TYR A 41 2.21 -10.58 -4.20
N GLY A 42 3.13 -11.42 -4.68
CA GLY A 42 4.58 -11.22 -4.52
C GLY A 42 5.08 -9.84 -4.97
N GLY A 43 4.51 -9.27 -6.03
CA GLY A 43 4.84 -7.90 -6.47
C GLY A 43 4.45 -6.83 -5.46
N THR A 44 3.28 -6.95 -4.82
CA THR A 44 2.79 -6.03 -3.78
C THR A 44 3.63 -6.15 -2.51
N TYR A 45 3.99 -7.38 -2.13
CA TYR A 45 4.90 -7.61 -1.02
C TYR A 45 6.26 -6.93 -1.24
N ILE A 46 6.86 -7.06 -2.43
CA ILE A 46 8.13 -6.39 -2.79
C ILE A 46 7.98 -4.86 -2.76
N GLN A 47 6.88 -4.32 -3.29
CA GLN A 47 6.65 -2.89 -3.27
C GLN A 47 6.59 -2.34 -1.85
N PHE A 48 5.84 -2.99 -0.96
CA PHE A 48 5.70 -2.58 0.44
C PHE A 48 7.02 -2.73 1.21
N LYS A 49 7.73 -3.85 1.00
CA LYS A 49 8.98 -4.14 1.70
C LYS A 49 10.15 -3.26 1.25
N VAL A 50 10.25 -2.93 -0.04
CA VAL A 50 11.45 -2.30 -0.61
C VAL A 50 11.17 -0.86 -1.04
N THR A 51 10.09 -0.61 -1.78
CA THR A 51 9.84 0.70 -2.38
C THR A 51 9.40 1.71 -1.33
N LEU A 52 8.42 1.35 -0.49
CA LEU A 52 7.93 2.24 0.56
C LEU A 52 9.00 2.51 1.63
N GLN A 53 9.77 1.49 2.01
CA GLN A 53 10.88 1.66 2.94
C GLN A 53 11.94 2.66 2.43
N ARG A 54 12.24 2.64 1.12
CA ARG A 54 13.16 3.63 0.50
C ARG A 54 12.61 5.05 0.50
N LEU A 55 11.30 5.23 0.59
CA LEU A 55 10.64 6.53 0.72
C LEU A 55 10.45 6.93 2.19
N GLY A 56 11.03 6.19 3.13
CA GLY A 56 10.94 6.47 4.56
C GLY A 56 9.61 6.07 5.19
N ILE A 57 8.79 5.27 4.50
CA ILE A 57 7.53 4.74 5.03
C ILE A 57 7.77 3.31 5.50
N ASN A 58 7.52 3.03 6.78
CA ASN A 58 7.74 1.72 7.37
C ASN A 58 6.50 0.83 7.17
N VAL A 59 6.71 -0.45 6.86
CA VAL A 59 5.63 -1.43 6.75
C VAL A 59 5.84 -2.54 7.77
N LYS A 60 4.84 -2.76 8.63
CA LYS A 60 4.75 -3.92 9.52
C LYS A 60 3.86 -4.97 8.88
N PHE A 61 4.43 -6.15 8.64
CA PHE A 61 3.66 -7.28 8.13
C PHE A 61 3.10 -8.10 9.29
N VAL A 62 1.78 -8.28 9.31
CA VAL A 62 1.10 -9.19 10.25
C VAL A 62 0.73 -10.50 9.54
N GLN A 63 0.83 -11.60 10.28
CA GLN A 63 0.48 -12.94 9.78
C GLN A 63 -0.88 -13.32 10.34
N GLY A 64 -1.88 -13.49 9.48
CA GLY A 64 -3.26 -13.80 9.88
C GLY A 64 -4.22 -12.60 9.79
N ASP A 65 -5.50 -12.87 10.00
CA ASP A 65 -6.62 -11.91 10.01
C ASP A 65 -6.76 -11.20 11.37
N ASP A 66 -5.75 -11.26 12.24
CA ASP A 66 -5.77 -10.67 13.58
C ASP A 66 -5.37 -9.18 13.54
N PRO A 67 -6.33 -8.23 13.65
CA PRO A 67 -6.03 -6.80 13.75
C PRO A 67 -5.41 -6.42 15.12
N GLU A 68 -5.29 -7.38 16.03
CA GLU A 68 -4.96 -7.17 17.44
C GLU A 68 -3.46 -6.96 17.70
N VAL A 69 -2.58 -7.24 16.72
CA VAL A 69 -1.12 -7.26 16.88
C VAL A 69 -0.47 -5.86 16.99
N SER A 70 -1.25 -4.79 17.21
CA SER A 70 -0.76 -3.40 17.28
C SER A 70 -0.47 -2.88 18.70
N GLY A 71 -0.06 -3.76 19.62
CA GLY A 71 0.36 -3.39 20.99
C GLY A 71 1.77 -2.82 21.09
#